data_AF-A0A7J2HMA7-F1
#
_entry.id   AF-A0A7J2HMA7-F1
#
_cell.length_a   1.000
_cell.length_b   1.000
_cell.length_c   1.000
_cell.angle_alpha   90.00
_cell.angle_beta   90.00
_cell.angle_gamma   90.00
#
_symmetry.space_group_name_H-M   'P 1'
#
loop_
_entity.id
_entity.type
_entity.pdbx_description
1 polymer ?
#
loop_
_entity_poly.entity_id
_entity_poly.type
_entity_poly.pdbx_seq_one_letter_code
_entity_poly.pdbx_strand_id
1 'polypeptide(L)' 'MYEHGDMKVGLICLNCDRIAPTLDIYWNYVFECTEDKSIIHLVCPDCKHFGCIENITYMVVEKHEQPKLEKA' A
#
# COMPACT_ATOMS: atom_id res chain seq x y z
N MET A 1 16.62 -18.02 11.43
CA MET A 1 15.53 -18.25 10.48
C MET A 1 15.76 -17.31 9.32
N TYR A 2 15.86 -17.81 8.09
CA TYR A 2 15.92 -16.94 6.92
C TYR A 2 14.48 -16.68 6.48
N GLU A 3 14.03 -15.45 6.69
CA GLU A 3 12.75 -14.98 6.18
C GLU A 3 12.88 -14.84 4.66
N HIS A 4 12.15 -15.67 3.92
CA HIS A 4 12.04 -15.56 2.47
C HIS A 4 10.76 -14.78 2.18
N GLY A 5 10.84 -13.79 1.31
CA GLY A 5 9.70 -12.93 0.98
C GLY A 5 9.80 -12.40 -0.44
N ASP A 6 8.63 -12.24 -1.06
CA ASP A 6 8.53 -11.69 -2.41
C ASP A 6 8.57 -10.16 -2.36
N MET A 7 9.39 -9.58 -3.22
CA MET A 7 9.42 -8.13 -3.45
C MET A 7 8.23 -7.73 -4.32
N LYS A 8 7.49 -6.70 -3.88
CA LYS A 8 6.31 -6.16 -4.56
C LYS A 8 6.45 -4.65 -4.72
N VAL A 9 5.73 -4.11 -5.71
CA VAL A 9 5.57 -2.66 -5.91
C VAL A 9 4.18 -2.25 -5.40
N GLY A 10 4.10 -1.11 -4.73
CA GLY A 10 2.85 -0.55 -4.25
C GLY A 10 2.96 0.93 -3.95
N LEU A 11 1.98 1.40 -3.19
CA LEU A 11 1.85 2.77 -2.76
C LEU A 11 1.90 2.82 -1.23
N ILE A 12 2.51 3.87 -0.70
CA ILE A 12 2.50 4.21 0.73
C ILE A 12 1.86 5.57 0.94
N CYS A 13 1.03 5.71 1.96
CA CYS A 13 0.64 7.02 2.47
C CYS A 13 1.63 7.47 3.54
N LEU A 14 2.43 8.51 3.27
CA LEU A 14 3.42 9.06 4.20
C LEU A 14 2.81 9.75 5.43
N ASN A 15 1.49 9.92 5.48
CA ASN A 15 0.80 10.48 6.63
C ASN A 15 0.39 9.41 7.67
N CYS A 16 0.08 8.19 7.25
CA CYS A 16 -0.41 7.13 8.15
C CYS A 16 0.26 5.77 7.96
N ASP A 17 1.32 5.69 7.15
CA ASP A 17 2.12 4.50 6.85
C ASP A 17 1.33 3.32 6.26
N ARG A 18 0.11 3.57 5.75
CA ARG A 18 -0.66 2.58 5.01
C ARG A 18 0.09 2.19 3.74
N ILE A 19 0.48 0.92 3.64
CA ILE A 19 1.06 0.32 2.44
C ILE A 19 0.01 -0.56 1.76
N ALA A 20 -0.18 -0.38 0.46
CA ALA A 20 -1.07 -1.22 -0.33
C ALA A 20 -0.56 -1.37 -1.77
N PRO A 21 -1.01 -2.39 -2.52
CA PRO A 21 -0.72 -2.48 -3.96
C PRO A 21 -1.16 -1.23 -4.72
N THR A 22 -0.48 -0.92 -5.84
CA THR A 22 -0.83 0.23 -6.69
C THR A 22 -2.24 0.12 -7.28
N LEU A 23 -2.66 -1.10 -7.63
CA LEU A 23 -4.00 -1.41 -8.15
C LEU A 23 -5.02 -1.68 -7.04
N ASP A 24 -4.74 -1.30 -5.80
CA ASP A 24 -5.72 -1.42 -4.73
C ASP A 24 -6.94 -0.53 -5.07
N ILE A 25 -8.10 -1.19 -5.23
CA ILE A 25 -9.38 -0.59 -5.60
C ILE A 25 -9.87 0.44 -4.57
N TYR A 26 -9.27 0.47 -3.38
CA TYR A 26 -9.61 1.41 -2.32
C TYR A 26 -8.87 2.75 -2.44
N TRP A 27 -7.91 2.91 -3.35
CA TRP A 27 -7.37 4.24 -3.65
C TRP A 27 -8.44 5.10 -4.31
N ASN A 28 -8.68 6.27 -3.73
CA ASN A 28 -9.69 7.20 -4.25
C ASN A 28 -8.99 8.26 -5.10
N TYR A 29 -9.59 8.59 -6.25
CA TYR A 29 -9.10 9.63 -7.14
C TYR A 29 -10.03 10.84 -7.04
N VAL A 30 -9.47 12.01 -6.78
CA VAL A 30 -10.18 13.29 -6.81
C VAL A 30 -9.68 14.08 -8.00
N PHE A 31 -10.60 14.49 -8.86
CA PHE A 31 -10.31 15.29 -10.04
C PHE A 31 -10.53 16.76 -9.70
N GLU A 32 -9.46 17.54 -9.78
CA GLU A 32 -9.51 18.98 -9.64
C GLU A 32 -9.35 19.61 -11.02
N CYS A 33 -10.38 20.33 -11.47
CA CYS A 33 -10.33 21.11 -12.71
C CYS A 33 -10.20 22.59 -12.36
N THR A 34 -9.08 23.18 -12.76
CA THR A 34 -8.83 24.61 -12.75
C THR A 34 -8.99 25.18 -14.16
N GLU A 35 -9.02 26.50 -14.33
CA GLU A 35 -9.13 27.14 -15.66
C GLU A 35 -8.01 26.70 -16.62
N ASP A 36 -6.82 26.40 -16.10
CA ASP A 36 -5.63 26.09 -16.91
C ASP A 36 -5.26 24.60 -16.95
N LYS A 37 -5.67 23.81 -15.95
CA LYS A 37 -5.19 22.44 -15.74
C LYS A 37 -6.21 21.53 -15.08
N SER A 38 -6.14 20.26 -15.43
CA SER A 38 -6.79 19.16 -14.69
C SER A 38 -5.73 18.39 -13.92
N ILE A 39 -5.92 18.29 -12.60
CA ILE A 39 -5.03 17.58 -11.68
C ILE A 39 -5.79 16.38 -11.13
N ILE A 40 -5.11 15.24 -11.06
CA ILE A 40 -5.64 14.03 -10.42
C ILE A 40 -4.91 13.87 -9.09
N HIS A 41 -5.66 13.99 -8.00
CA HIS A 41 -5.17 13.74 -6.65
C HIS A 41 -5.51 12.32 -6.24
N LEU A 42 -4.50 11.59 -5.79
CA LEU A 42 -4.72 10.32 -5.11
C LEU A 42 -4.98 10.60 -3.63
N VAL A 43 -6.03 10.00 -3.07
CA VAL A 43 -6.46 10.18 -1.67
C VAL A 43 -6.30 8.88 -0.91
N CYS A 44 -5.65 8.96 0.26
CA CYS A 44 -5.49 7.82 1.14
C CYS A 44 -6.85 7.42 1.73
N PRO A 45 -7.29 6.15 1.62
CA PRO A 45 -8.60 5.75 2.13
C PRO A 45 -8.71 5.84 3.65
N ASP A 46 -7.59 5.72 4.39
CA ASP A 46 -7.60 5.68 5.85
C ASP A 46 -7.60 7.08 6.45
N CYS A 47 -6.65 7.95 6.07
CA CYS A 47 -6.50 9.28 6.66
C CYS A 47 -7.05 10.43 5.82
N LYS A 48 -7.58 10.15 4.62
CA LYS A 48 -8.17 11.14 3.68
C LYS A 48 -7.24 12.27 3.22
N HIS A 49 -5.93 12.15 3.44
CA HIS A 49 -4.95 13.08 2.91
C HIS A 49 -4.60 12.73 1.45
N PHE A 50 -4.32 13.77 0.66
CA PHE A 50 -3.77 13.68 -0.68
C PHE A 50 -2.41 14.38 -0.73
N GLY A 51 -1.66 14.19 -1.83
CA GLY A 51 -0.33 14.78 -1.99
C GLY A 51 0.76 14.19 -1.08
N CYS A 52 0.48 13.10 -0.38
CA CYS A 52 1.40 12.40 0.52
C CYS A 52 1.52 10.90 0.18
N ILE A 53 1.18 10.51 -1.06
CA ILE A 53 1.20 9.11 -1.49
C ILE A 53 2.33 8.90 -2.48
N GLU A 54 3.19 7.93 -2.20
CA GLU A 54 4.40 7.66 -2.97
C GLU A 54 4.43 6.21 -3.46
N ASN A 55 5.12 5.97 -4.58
CA ASN A 55 5.42 4.62 -5.05
C ASN A 55 6.58 4.03 -4.25
N ILE A 56 6.42 2.79 -3.79
CA ILE A 56 7.45 2.06 -3.04
C ILE A 56 7.60 0.63 -3.54
N THR A 57 8.75 0.04 -3.21
CA THR A 57 8.99 -1.39 -3.29
C THR A 57 9.07 -1.93 -1.86
N TYR A 58 8.31 -2.98 -1.56
CA TYR A 58 8.24 -3.59 -0.22
C TYR A 58 8.31 -5.12 -0.31
N MET A 59 8.78 -5.76 0.76
CA MET A 59 8.85 -7.22 0.85
C MET A 59 7.67 -7.73 1.66
N VAL A 60 6.99 -8.77 1.16
CA VAL A 60 5.97 -9.50 1.92
C VAL A 60 6.62 -10.75 2.50
N VAL A 61 6.69 -10.86 3.82
CA VAL A 61 7.23 -12.03 4.51
C VAL A 61 6.08 -12.97 4.88
N GLU A 62 6.04 -14.15 4.26
CA GLU A 62 5.10 -15.20 4.63
C GLU A 62 5.59 -15.88 5.92
N LYS A 63 4.86 -15.71 7.02
CA LYS A 63 5.12 -16.50 8.23
C LYS A 63 4.57 -17.91 8.02
N HIS A 64 5.42 -18.85 7.64
CA HIS A 64 5.08 -20.26 7.76
C HIS A 64 4.98 -20.62 9.26
N GLU A 65 3.75 -20.69 9.78
CA GLU A 65 3.51 -21.36 11.04
C GLU A 65 3.91 -22.83 10.88
N GLN A 66 4.89 -23.29 11.66
CA GLN A 66 5.23 -24.71 11.69
C GLN A 66 4.00 -25.50 12.17
N PRO A 67 3.66 -26.64 11.53
CA PRO A 67 2.63 -27.51 12.07
C PRO A 67 3.06 -27.90 13.49
N LYS A 68 2.20 -27.61 14.47
CA LYS A 68 2.38 -28.12 15.83
C LYS A 68 2.46 -29.64 15.71
N LEU A 69 3.64 -30.20 15.98
CA LEU A 69 3.83 -31.63 16.07
C LEU A 69 3.03 -32.09 17.31
N GLU A 70 1.75 -32.41 17.12
CA GLU A 70 0.98 -33.11 18.14
C GLU A 70 1.64 -34.47 18.33
N LYS A 71 2.33 -34.63 19.46
CA LYS A 71 2.72 -35.96 19.94
C LYS A 71 1.44 -36.63 20.46
N ALA A 72 0.99 -37.66 19.76
CA ALA A 72 0.12 -38.71 20.29
C ALA A 72 0.66 -40.07 19.82
#